data_AF-A0A9D4BLV5-F1
#
_entry.id   AF-A0A9D4BLV5-F1
#
_cell.length_a   1.000
_cell.length_b   1.000
_cell.length_c   1.000
_cell.angle_alpha   90.00
_cell.angle_beta   90.00
_cell.angle_gamma   90.00
#
_symmetry.space_group_name_H-M   'P 1'
#
loop_
_entity.id
_entity.type
_entity.pdbx_description
1 polymer ?
#
loop_
_entity_poly.entity_id
_entity_poly.type
_entity_poly.pdbx_seq_one_letter_code
_entity_poly.pdbx_strand_id
1 'polypeptide(L)' 'MPKIEIDPEGVLKLLQNLKVDKATGPDMIKPIVLKELQHEILDLVSLIFQSP' A
#
# COMPACT_ATOMS: atom_id res chain seq x y z
N MET A 1 -1.67 -21.92 -3.54
CA MET A 1 -1.60 -20.56 -4.12
C MET A 1 -0.21 -20.38 -4.69
N PRO A 2 -0.05 -19.70 -5.83
CA PRO A 2 1.30 -19.37 -6.32
C PRO A 2 2.03 -18.52 -5.27
N LYS A 3 3.35 -18.70 -5.15
CA LYS A 3 4.20 -17.83 -4.33
C LYS A 3 4.24 -16.47 -5.01
N ILE A 4 3.52 -15.50 -4.47
CA ILE A 4 3.58 -14.11 -4.91
C ILE A 4 4.68 -13.46 -4.08
N GLU A 5 5.74 -13.01 -4.72
CA GLU A 5 6.73 -12.13 -4.12
C GLU A 5 6.23 -10.69 -4.26
N ILE A 6 6.08 -10.01 -3.12
CA ILE A 6 5.69 -8.61 -3.09
C ILE A 6 6.95 -7.76 -3.26
N ASP A 7 7.05 -7.11 -4.41
CA ASP A 7 8.12 -6.17 -4.72
C ASP A 7 7.82 -4.78 -4.09
N PRO A 8 8.71 -4.25 -3.23
CA PRO A 8 8.56 -2.91 -2.66
C PRO A 8 8.43 -1.80 -3.72
N GLU A 9 9.10 -1.89 -4.86
CA GLU A 9 8.96 -0.87 -5.91
C GLU A 9 7.55 -0.88 -6.50
N GLY A 10 6.99 -2.08 -6.71
CA GLY A 10 5.60 -2.29 -7.08
C GLY A 10 4.62 -1.69 -6.05
N VAL A 11 4.82 -1.94 -4.76
CA VAL A 11 3.98 -1.40 -3.69
C VAL A 11 4.06 0.13 -3.64
N LEU A 12 5.26 0.70 -3.71
CA LEU A 12 5.46 2.14 -3.73
C LEU A 12 4.75 2.79 -4.91
N LYS A 13 4.83 2.18 -6.11
CA LYS A 13 4.11 2.65 -7.29
C LYS A 13 2.60 2.65 -7.07
N LEU A 14 2.05 1.66 -6.37
CA LEU A 14 0.61 1.62 -6.06
C LEU A 14 0.21 2.73 -5.08
N LEU A 15 1.01 2.96 -4.03
CA LEU A 15 0.78 4.03 -3.04
C LEU A 15 0.85 5.42 -3.69
N GLN A 16 1.85 5.65 -4.55
CA GLN A 16 2.01 6.91 -5.29
C GLN A 16 0.82 7.22 -6.21
N ASN A 17 0.22 6.18 -6.80
CA ASN A 17 -0.89 6.30 -7.73
C ASN A 17 -2.27 6.29 -7.05
N LEU A 18 -2.33 6.35 -5.71
CA LEU A 18 -3.59 6.49 -4.99
C LEU A 18 -4.33 7.76 -5.41
N LYS A 19 -5.63 7.58 -5.65
CA LYS A 19 -6.58 8.64 -5.96
C LYS A 19 -7.11 9.23 -4.65
N VAL A 20 -6.67 10.44 -4.32
CA VAL A 20 -6.96 11.11 -3.03
C VAL A 20 -8.43 11.50 -2.85
N ASP A 21 -9.17 11.58 -3.95
CA ASP A 21 -10.61 11.87 -4.01
C ASP A 21 -11.49 10.63 -3.75
N LYS A 22 -10.89 9.44 -3.63
CA LYS A 22 -11.64 8.20 -3.37
C LYS A 22 -12.05 8.08 -1.91
N ALA A 23 -13.17 7.37 -1.72
CA ALA A 23 -13.65 7.00 -0.41
C ALA A 23 -12.63 6.13 0.34
N THR A 24 -12.66 6.21 1.66
CA THR A 24 -11.84 5.39 2.53
C THR A 24 -12.31 3.95 2.52
N GLY A 25 -11.41 3.01 2.79
CA GLY A 25 -11.76 1.62 3.03
C GLY A 25 -12.49 1.41 4.36
N PRO A 26 -12.75 0.15 4.75
CA PRO A 26 -13.29 -0.20 6.06
C PRO A 26 -12.36 0.20 7.22
N ASP A 27 -11.09 0.48 6.93
CA ASP A 27 -10.09 1.02 7.86
C ASP A 27 -10.28 2.52 8.17
N MET A 28 -11.18 3.21 7.44
CA MET A 28 -11.41 4.65 7.54
C MET A 28 -10.16 5.51 7.26
N ILE A 29 -9.12 4.94 6.65
CA ILE A 29 -7.89 5.68 6.31
C ILE A 29 -8.10 6.38 4.97
N LYS A 30 -7.84 7.70 4.95
CA LYS A 30 -7.93 8.48 3.71
C LYS A 30 -6.77 8.13 2.78
N PRO A 31 -7.01 7.99 1.46
CA PRO A 31 -5.93 7.67 0.51
C PRO A 31 -4.79 8.71 0.52
N ILE A 32 -5.09 9.96 0.87
CA ILE A 32 -4.05 11.01 1.02
C ILE A 32 -3.02 10.66 2.10
N VAL A 33 -3.44 10.08 3.22
CA VAL A 33 -2.55 9.72 4.33
C VAL A 33 -1.59 8.61 3.90
N LEU A 34 -2.11 7.60 3.21
CA LEU A 34 -1.30 6.50 2.67
C LEU A 34 -0.29 6.96 1.62
N LYS A 35 -0.67 7.97 0.82
CA LYS A 35 0.19 8.56 -0.21
C LYS A 35 1.28 9.44 0.38
N GLU A 36 0.97 10.21 1.42
CA GLU A 36 1.94 11.06 2.11
C GLU A 36 2.96 10.24 2.92
N LEU A 37 2.50 9.16 3.56
CA LEU A 37 3.35 8.27 4.40
C LEU A 37 3.90 7.06 3.62
N GLN A 38 3.90 7.12 2.29
CA GLN A 38 4.17 5.96 1.44
C GLN A 38 5.55 5.34 1.66
N HIS A 39 6.55 6.12 2.07
CA HIS A 39 7.92 5.64 2.28
C HIS A 39 8.07 5.01 3.67
N GLU A 40 7.35 5.54 4.66
CA GLU A 40 7.34 5.09 6.04
C GLU A 40 6.56 3.79 6.20
N ILE A 41 5.50 3.59 5.41
CA ILE A 41 4.65 2.39 5.49
C ILE A 41 5.04 1.30 4.49
N LEU A 42 5.99 1.56 3.58
CA LEU A 42 6.32 0.67 2.47
C LEU A 42 6.65 -0.76 2.95
N ASP A 43 7.57 -0.86 3.91
CA ASP A 43 8.03 -2.14 4.44
C ASP A 43 6.91 -2.88 5.18
N LEU A 44 6.08 -2.16 5.92
CA LEU A 44 4.95 -2.72 6.66
C LEU A 44 3.88 -3.27 5.72
N VAL A 45 3.52 -2.49 4.69
CA VAL A 45 2.52 -2.91 3.69
C VAL A 45 3.05 -4.13 2.93
N SER A 46 4.32 -4.11 2.52
CA SER A 46 4.95 -5.23 1.83
C SER A 46 4.92 -6.50 2.68
N LEU A 47 5.22 -6.39 3.99
CA LEU A 47 5.16 -7.50 4.93
C LEU A 47 3.74 -8.06 5.12
N ILE A 48 2.73 -7.21 5.24
CA ILE A 48 1.33 -7.63 5.45
C ILE A 48 0.81 -8.47 4.27
N PHE A 49 1.19 -8.09 3.05
CA PHE A 49 0.70 -8.76 1.84
C PHE A 49 1.62 -9.87 1.33
N GLN A 50 2.81 -10.03 1.89
CA GLN A 50 3.70 -11.14 1.60
C GLN A 50 3.10 -12.44 2.16
N SER A 51 2.81 -13.40 1.29
CA SER A 51 2.40 -14.74 1.74
C SER A 51 3.56 -15.41 2.48
N PRO A 52 3.31 -16.13 3.59
CA PRO A 52 4.25 -17.12 4.11
C PRO A 52 4.53 -18.24 3.08
#